data_AF-A0A804P4N8-F1
#
_entry.id   AF-A0A804P4N8-F1
#
_cell.length_a   1.000
_cell.length_b   1.000
_cell.length_c   1.000
_cell.angle_alpha   90.00
_cell.angle_beta   90.00
_cell.angle_gamma   90.00
#
_symmetry.space_group_name_H-M   'P 1'
#
loop_
_entity.id
_entity.type
_entity.pdbx_description
1 polymer ?
#
loop_
_entity_poly.entity_id
_entity_poly.type
_entity_poly.pdbx_seq_one_letter_code
_entity_poly.pdbx_strand_id
1 'polypeptide(L)'
;MGHKELVDICKEVGLPSGVLNIVTGLGPDAGAPLSAHPDVDKVAFTGSFETGKKIMASAAPMVKPVTLELGGKSPIVVFDDVDKVAFTGSFETGKKIMASAAPMVKPVTLELGGKSPIVVFDDVDIDKAVEWTLFGCFWTNGQICSATSRLLIH
;
A
#
# COMPACT_ATOMS: atom_id res chain seq x y z
N MET A 1 7.24 4.29 -12.85
CA MET A 1 7.07 5.72 -13.15
C MET A 1 8.08 6.48 -12.32
N GLY A 2 8.98 7.24 -12.94
CA GLY A 2 9.91 8.10 -12.22
C GLY A 2 9.26 9.42 -11.84
N HIS A 3 9.99 10.24 -11.08
CA HIS A 3 9.50 11.56 -10.67
C HIS A 3 9.33 12.53 -11.86
N LYS A 4 10.12 12.36 -12.93
CA LYS A 4 10.03 13.21 -14.13
C LYS A 4 8.70 13.00 -14.86
N GLU A 5 8.31 11.75 -15.07
CA GLU A 5 7.03 11.41 -15.70
C GLU A 5 5.85 11.94 -14.88
N LEU A 6 5.96 11.97 -13.55
CA LEU A 6 4.91 12.50 -12.68
C LEU A 6 4.75 14.01 -12.86
N VAL A 7 5.86 14.74 -12.96
CA VAL A 7 5.85 16.18 -13.23
C VAL A 7 5.21 16.48 -14.59
N ASP A 8 5.51 15.68 -15.61
CA ASP A 8 4.96 15.90 -16.96
C ASP A 8 3.43 15.69 -16.97
N ILE A 9 2.92 14.65 -16.30
CA ILE A 9 1.46 14.45 -16.14
C ILE A 9 0.83 15.60 -15.34
N CYS A 10 1.45 16.04 -14.24
CA CYS A 10 0.91 17.14 -13.43
C CYS A 10 0.83 18.45 -14.23
N LYS A 11 1.77 18.70 -15.14
CA LYS A 11 1.70 19.85 -16.05
C LYS A 11 0.59 19.69 -17.09
N GLU A 12 0.44 18.50 -17.66
CA GLU A 12 -0.59 18.20 -18.66
C GLU A 12 -2.00 18.41 -18.11
N VAL A 13 -2.27 17.98 -16.87
CA VAL A 13 -3.57 18.17 -16.20
C VAL A 13 -3.77 19.60 -15.69
N GLY A 14 -2.79 20.50 -15.85
CA GLY A 14 -2.88 21.88 -15.40
C GLY A 14 -2.89 22.03 -13.87
N LEU A 15 -2.19 21.15 -13.14
CA LEU A 15 -2.11 21.21 -11.68
C LEU A 15 -1.54 22.57 -11.25
N PRO A 16 -2.21 23.32 -10.34
CA PRO A 16 -1.74 24.64 -9.93
C PRO A 16 -0.33 24.61 -9.33
N SER A 17 0.43 25.69 -9.55
CA SER A 17 1.78 25.83 -9.01
C SER A 17 1.79 25.68 -7.48
N GLY A 18 2.77 24.95 -6.96
CA GLY A 18 2.93 24.70 -5.52
C GLY A 18 2.08 23.56 -4.95
N VAL A 19 1.14 22.98 -5.71
CA VAL A 19 0.34 21.83 -5.24
C VAL A 19 1.18 20.56 -5.13
N LEU A 20 2.07 20.31 -6.09
CA LEU A 20 3.06 19.24 -6.03
C LEU A 20 4.47 19.83 -6.03
N ASN A 21 5.24 19.51 -5.00
CA ASN A 21 6.66 19.81 -4.94
C ASN A 21 7.42 18.48 -4.78
N ILE A 22 8.35 18.20 -5.69
CA ILE A 22 9.21 17.02 -5.60
C ILE A 22 10.59 17.49 -5.14
N VAL A 23 10.95 17.13 -3.90
CA VAL A 23 12.27 17.40 -3.34
C VAL A 23 13.06 16.10 -3.34
N THR A 24 14.16 16.06 -4.08
CA THR A 24 15.09 14.93 -4.06
C THR A 24 16.19 15.19 -3.03
N GLY A 25 16.58 14.16 -2.29
CA GLY A 25 17.63 14.29 -1.29
C GLY A 25 17.70 13.07 -0.37
N LEU A 26 18.73 13.04 0.47
CA LEU A 26 18.90 12.01 1.48
C LEU A 26 18.10 12.34 2.75
N GLY A 27 17.97 11.36 3.64
CA GLY A 27 17.27 11.52 4.92
C GLY A 27 17.73 12.74 5.73
N PRO A 28 19.05 12.95 5.95
CA PRO A 28 19.54 14.12 6.69
C PRO A 28 19.24 15.47 6.04
N ASP A 29 19.29 15.55 4.70
CA ASP A 29 19.25 16.83 3.98
C ASP A 29 17.84 17.23 3.53
N ALA A 30 16.96 16.25 3.28
CA ALA A 30 15.59 16.50 2.84
C ALA A 30 14.55 16.01 3.86
N GLY A 31 14.63 14.74 4.26
CA GLY A 31 13.61 14.12 5.11
C GLY A 31 13.54 14.72 6.52
N ALA A 32 14.69 14.93 7.16
CA ALA A 32 14.76 15.47 8.51
C ALA A 32 14.22 16.92 8.58
N PRO A 33 14.68 17.88 7.75
CA PRO A 33 14.10 19.22 7.70
C PRO A 33 12.59 19.21 7.45
N LEU A 34 12.10 18.44 6.47
CA LEU A 34 10.67 18.37 6.14
C LEU A 34 9.83 17.80 7.29
N SER A 35 10.31 16.73 7.94
CA SER A 35 9.59 16.15 9.09
C SER A 35 9.49 17.10 10.29
N ALA A 36 10.54 17.92 10.50
CA ALA A 36 10.64 18.87 11.60
C ALA A 36 10.04 20.26 11.29
N HIS A 37 9.70 20.54 10.04
CA HIS A 37 9.31 21.89 9.61
C HIS A 37 7.98 22.33 10.26
N PRO A 38 7.89 23.54 10.87
CA PRO A 38 6.66 23.99 11.52
C PRO A 38 5.47 24.10 10.56
N ASP A 39 5.71 24.47 9.30
CA ASP A 39 4.65 24.67 8.29
C ASP A 39 4.24 23.38 7.55
N VAL A 40 4.73 22.21 7.94
CA VAL A 40 4.28 20.93 7.35
C VAL A 40 3.17 20.33 8.20
N ASP A 41 1.95 20.30 7.66
CA ASP A 41 0.75 19.89 8.41
C ASP A 41 0.68 18.39 8.74
N LYS A 42 1.23 17.53 7.87
CA LYS A 42 1.19 16.06 8.02
C LYS A 42 2.40 15.42 7.36
N VAL A 43 2.90 14.33 7.94
CA VAL A 43 3.94 13.49 7.33
C VAL A 43 3.37 12.10 7.04
N ALA A 44 3.44 11.67 5.78
CA ALA A 44 3.25 10.28 5.40
C ALA A 44 4.60 9.70 4.95
N PHE A 45 5.01 8.58 5.52
CA PHE A 45 6.31 7.98 5.25
C PHE A 45 6.19 6.47 5.08
N THR A 46 6.80 5.96 4.01
CA THR A 46 6.98 4.52 3.74
C THR A 46 8.46 4.22 3.70
N GLY A 47 8.93 3.27 4.52
CA GLY A 47 10.36 2.97 4.59
C GLY A 47 10.73 2.09 5.79
N SER A 48 11.96 2.24 6.28
CA SER A 48 12.47 1.39 7.37
C SER A 48 11.93 1.81 8.73
N PHE A 49 11.82 0.84 9.65
CA PHE A 49 11.43 1.05 11.03
C PHE A 49 12.32 2.09 11.75
N GLU A 50 13.64 2.02 11.57
CA GLU A 50 14.60 2.94 12.19
C GLU A 50 14.42 4.39 11.72
N THR A 51 14.12 4.62 10.45
CA THR A 51 13.83 5.96 9.93
C THR A 51 12.45 6.44 10.40
N GLY A 52 11.45 5.56 10.41
CA GLY A 52 10.11 5.87 10.91
C GLY A 52 10.11 6.35 12.36
N LYS A 53 10.90 5.73 13.24
CA LYS A 53 11.09 6.20 14.64
C LYS A 53 11.63 7.63 14.70
N LYS A 54 12.61 7.98 13.86
CA LYS A 54 13.19 9.33 13.81
C LYS A 54 12.16 10.36 13.35
N ILE A 55 11.36 10.01 12.34
CA ILE A 55 10.27 10.86 11.84
C ILE A 55 9.21 11.07 12.93
N MET A 56 8.80 9.98 13.61
CA MET A 56 7.84 10.06 14.71
C MET A 56 8.34 10.94 15.86
N ALA A 57 9.61 10.80 16.25
CA ALA A 57 10.24 11.62 17.28
C ALA A 57 10.35 13.10 16.87
N SER A 58 10.65 13.39 15.60
CA SER A 58 10.70 14.75 15.04
C SER A 58 9.32 15.43 15.01
N ALA A 59 8.27 14.65 14.72
CA ALA A 59 6.89 15.12 14.65
C ALA A 59 6.24 15.35 16.04
N ALA A 60 6.70 14.62 17.07
CA ALA A 60 6.06 14.56 18.38
C ALA A 60 5.94 15.91 19.14
N PRO A 61 6.97 16.81 19.18
CA PRO A 61 6.87 18.07 19.90
C PRO A 61 5.75 19.00 19.41
N MET A 62 5.39 18.89 18.13
CA MET A 62 4.32 19.67 17.50
C MET A 62 2.99 18.92 17.47
N VAL A 63 2.94 17.68 17.98
CA VAL A 63 1.80 16.75 17.83
C VAL A 63 1.40 16.60 16.36
N LYS A 64 2.39 16.65 15.44
CA LYS A 64 2.14 16.61 14.01
C LYS A 64 1.63 15.23 13.58
N PRO A 65 0.50 15.11 12.89
CA PRO A 65 -0.02 13.84 12.41
C PRO A 65 0.98 13.09 11.53
N VAL A 66 1.17 11.79 11.81
CA VAL A 66 2.03 10.91 11.02
C VAL A 66 1.29 9.66 10.55
N THR A 67 1.55 9.23 9.31
CA THR A 67 1.20 7.90 8.79
C THR A 67 2.50 7.18 8.44
N LEU A 68 2.77 6.04 9.08
CA LEU A 68 4.05 5.34 8.98
C LEU A 68 3.83 3.91 8.46
N GLU A 69 4.18 3.68 7.20
CA GLU A 69 4.20 2.38 6.56
C GLU A 69 5.61 1.78 6.71
N LEU A 70 5.89 1.23 7.89
CA LEU A 70 7.23 0.74 8.27
C LEU A 70 7.38 -0.78 8.11
N GLY A 71 6.42 -1.42 7.45
CA GLY A 71 6.16 -2.85 7.56
C GLY A 71 5.50 -3.22 8.89
N GLY A 72 5.25 -4.52 9.09
CA GLY A 72 4.49 -5.04 10.23
C GLY A 72 3.16 -5.66 9.80
N LYS A 73 2.38 -6.11 10.77
CA LYS A 73 1.05 -6.70 10.56
C LYS A 73 0.07 -5.80 11.30
N SER A 74 -0.76 -5.05 10.58
CA SER A 74 -1.73 -4.11 11.16
C SER A 74 -2.79 -4.89 11.94
N PRO A 75 -2.78 -4.91 13.28
CA PRO A 75 -3.84 -5.56 14.02
C PRO A 75 -5.12 -4.75 13.80
N ILE A 76 -6.21 -5.45 13.54
CA ILE A 76 -7.53 -4.82 13.45
C ILE A 76 -8.27 -5.18 14.72
N VAL A 77 -8.66 -4.14 15.47
CA VAL A 77 -9.52 -4.26 16.63
C VAL A 77 -10.95 -4.27 16.11
N VAL A 78 -11.59 -5.42 16.25
CA VAL A 78 -12.97 -5.65 15.80
C VAL A 78 -13.88 -5.51 17.02
N PHE A 79 -14.81 -4.56 16.96
CA PHE A 79 -15.91 -4.46 17.90
C PHE A 79 -17.04 -5.43 17.49
N ASP A 80 -17.87 -5.84 18.44
CA ASP A 80 -18.94 -6.82 18.24
C ASP A 80 -20.00 -6.35 17.23
N ASP A 81 -20.23 -5.04 17.20
CA ASP A 81 -21.22 -4.35 16.37
C ASP A 81 -20.82 -4.12 14.90
N VAL A 82 -19.61 -4.50 14.47
CA VAL A 82 -19.21 -4.27 13.06
C VAL A 82 -19.93 -5.20 12.09
N ASP A 83 -20.28 -4.73 10.90
CA ASP A 83 -20.95 -5.57 9.90
C ASP A 83 -20.02 -6.61 9.23
N LYS A 84 -18.71 -6.32 9.16
CA LYS A 84 -17.72 -7.13 8.42
C LYS A 84 -16.32 -6.96 9.00
N VAL A 85 -15.51 -8.02 8.92
CA VAL A 85 -14.08 -7.98 9.25
C VAL A 85 -13.24 -8.05 7.97
N ALA A 86 -12.49 -7.00 7.65
CA ALA A 86 -11.40 -7.09 6.68
C ALA A 86 -10.09 -7.27 7.45
N PHE A 87 -9.13 -8.07 6.96
CA PHE A 87 -7.83 -8.25 7.60
C PHE A 87 -6.72 -8.52 6.59
N THR A 88 -5.63 -7.75 6.69
CA THR A 88 -4.40 -7.93 5.91
C THR A 88 -3.27 -8.33 6.86
N GLY A 89 -2.66 -9.50 6.66
CA GLY A 89 -1.63 -9.98 7.57
C GLY A 89 -1.17 -11.40 7.30
N SER A 90 -0.73 -12.12 8.34
CA SER A 90 -0.24 -13.50 8.17
C SER A 90 -1.35 -14.54 8.16
N PHE A 91 -1.12 -15.60 7.39
CA PHE A 91 -1.95 -16.80 7.31
C PHE A 91 -2.40 -17.34 8.68
N GLU A 92 -1.49 -17.48 9.64
CA GLU A 92 -1.80 -18.00 10.99
C GLU A 92 -2.78 -17.11 11.78
N THR A 93 -2.71 -15.80 11.64
CA THR A 93 -3.64 -14.86 12.29
C THR A 93 -4.98 -14.85 11.57
N GLY A 94 -4.95 -14.87 10.23
CA GLY A 94 -6.16 -14.95 9.41
C GLY A 94 -7.02 -16.17 9.74
N LYS A 95 -6.41 -17.34 9.96
CA LYS A 95 -7.12 -18.55 10.43
C LYS A 95 -7.85 -18.31 11.75
N LYS A 96 -7.20 -17.65 12.71
CA LYS A 96 -7.81 -17.35 14.02
C LYS A 96 -8.98 -16.38 13.87
N ILE A 97 -8.83 -15.35 13.06
CA ILE A 97 -9.91 -14.39 12.76
C ILE A 97 -11.09 -15.10 12.10
N MET A 98 -10.84 -15.92 11.08
CA MET A 98 -11.88 -16.69 10.39
C MET A 98 -12.62 -17.63 11.36
N ALA A 99 -11.90 -18.33 12.22
CA ALA A 99 -12.47 -19.21 13.23
C ALA A 99 -13.30 -18.45 14.27
N SER A 100 -12.86 -17.28 14.72
CA SER A 100 -13.62 -16.43 15.65
C SER A 100 -14.86 -15.79 15.00
N ALA A 101 -14.82 -15.52 13.70
CA ALA A 101 -15.94 -14.95 12.94
C ALA A 101 -17.03 -15.99 12.59
N ALA A 102 -16.65 -17.27 12.47
CA ALA A 102 -17.52 -18.34 12.00
C ALA A 102 -18.80 -18.57 12.83
N PRO A 103 -18.78 -18.60 14.19
CA PRO A 103 -19.98 -18.80 14.99
C PRO A 103 -21.05 -17.72 14.79
N MET A 104 -20.62 -16.51 14.45
CA MET A 104 -21.52 -15.37 14.17
C MET A 104 -21.91 -15.29 12.69
N VAL A 105 -21.38 -16.17 11.84
CA VAL A 105 -21.49 -16.09 10.37
C VAL A 105 -21.07 -14.69 9.87
N LYS A 106 -20.11 -14.06 10.55
CA LYS A 106 -19.69 -12.70 10.25
C LYS A 106 -18.89 -12.70 8.94
N PRO A 107 -19.22 -11.85 7.95
CA PRO A 107 -18.45 -11.76 6.72
C PRO A 107 -16.98 -11.39 7.00
N VAL A 108 -16.05 -12.09 6.32
CA VAL A 108 -14.62 -11.80 6.41
C VAL A 108 -13.98 -11.60 5.02
N THR A 109 -13.04 -10.67 4.91
CA THR A 109 -12.09 -10.57 3.79
C THR A 109 -10.68 -10.70 4.35
N LEU A 110 -9.91 -11.65 3.85
CA LEU A 110 -8.59 -11.99 4.41
C LEU A 110 -7.51 -11.89 3.31
N GLU A 111 -6.71 -10.83 3.37
CA GLU A 111 -5.53 -10.63 2.53
C GLU A 111 -4.31 -11.21 3.27
N LEU A 112 -4.14 -12.53 3.18
CA LEU A 112 -3.15 -13.28 3.96
C LEU A 112 -1.80 -13.46 3.23
N GLY A 113 -1.58 -12.66 2.19
CA GLY A 113 -0.59 -12.91 1.16
C GLY A 113 -1.02 -14.03 0.21
N GLY A 114 -0.15 -14.32 -0.75
CA GLY A 114 -0.42 -15.26 -1.83
C GLY A 114 0.16 -14.75 -3.13
N LYS A 115 0.34 -15.67 -4.08
CA LYS A 115 0.66 -15.35 -5.46
C LYS A 115 -0.62 -15.51 -6.25
N SER A 116 -1.34 -14.41 -6.47
CA SER A 116 -2.63 -14.38 -7.18
C SER A 116 -2.46 -15.07 -8.54
N PRO A 117 -3.16 -16.20 -8.78
CA PRO A 117 -3.11 -16.84 -10.07
C PRO A 117 -4.00 -16.07 -11.06
N ILE A 118 -3.56 -16.00 -12.31
CA ILE A 118 -4.47 -15.79 -13.45
C ILE A 118 -4.82 -17.17 -13.98
N VAL A 119 -6.11 -17.43 -14.17
CA VAL A 119 -6.59 -18.63 -14.84
C VAL A 119 -6.98 -18.24 -16.25
N VAL A 120 -6.37 -18.89 -17.24
CA VAL A 120 -6.68 -18.72 -18.66
C VAL A 120 -7.41 -19.98 -19.12
N PHE A 121 -8.62 -19.80 -19.62
CA PHE A 121 -9.43 -20.84 -20.25
C PHE A 121 -9.15 -20.90 -21.76
N ASP A 122 -9.46 -22.04 -22.37
CA ASP A 122 -9.21 -22.35 -23.78
C ASP A 122 -10.00 -21.47 -24.78
N ASP A 123 -11.09 -20.85 -24.31
CA ASP A 123 -11.95 -19.97 -25.09
C ASP A 123 -11.54 -18.48 -25.07
N VAL A 124 -10.42 -18.15 -24.42
CA VAL A 124 -9.95 -16.76 -24.32
C VAL A 124 -9.36 -16.23 -25.64
N ASP A 125 -9.52 -14.94 -25.86
CA ASP A 125 -8.70 -14.19 -26.81
C ASP A 125 -7.24 -14.18 -26.31
N ILE A 126 -6.36 -14.93 -26.98
CA ILE A 126 -4.97 -15.17 -26.54
C ILE A 126 -4.17 -13.86 -26.44
N ASP A 127 -4.34 -12.94 -27.38
CA ASP A 127 -3.60 -11.68 -27.38
C ASP A 127 -4.00 -10.83 -26.16
N LYS A 128 -5.31 -10.76 -25.87
CA LYS A 128 -5.80 -10.10 -24.66
C LYS A 128 -5.34 -10.82 -23.39
N ALA A 129 -5.37 -12.15 -23.37
CA ALA A 129 -4.94 -12.93 -22.20
C ALA A 129 -3.47 -12.67 -21.87
N VAL A 130 -2.61 -12.59 -22.89
CA VAL A 130 -1.19 -12.24 -22.74
C VAL A 130 -1.05 -10.81 -22.21
N GLU A 131 -1.74 -9.83 -22.82
CA GLU A 131 -1.71 -8.43 -22.39
C GLU A 131 -2.12 -8.27 -20.91
N TRP A 132 -3.27 -8.82 -20.53
CA TRP A 132 -3.78 -8.75 -19.15
C TRP A 132 -2.90 -9.52 -18.16
N THR A 133 -2.29 -10.64 -18.60
CA THR A 133 -1.33 -11.38 -17.77
C THR A 133 -0.09 -10.54 -17.48
N LEU A 134 0.49 -9.90 -18.50
CA LEU A 134 1.64 -9.02 -18.33
C LEU A 134 1.30 -7.81 -17.46
N PHE A 135 0.13 -7.18 -17.68
CA PHE A 135 -0.35 -6.09 -16.84
C PHE A 135 -0.47 -6.52 -15.38
N GLY A 136 -1.19 -7.61 -15.09
CA GLY A 136 -1.35 -8.13 -13.74
C GLY A 136 -0.03 -8.47 -13.05
N CYS A 137 0.97 -8.95 -13.79
CA CYS A 137 2.28 -9.29 -13.25
C CYS A 137 3.16 -8.07 -12.96
N PHE A 138 3.18 -7.09 -13.86
CA PHE A 138 4.15 -6.00 -13.83
C PHE A 138 3.57 -4.63 -13.47
N TRP A 139 2.27 -4.52 -13.19
CA TRP A 139 1.71 -3.27 -12.71
C TRP A 139 2.47 -2.79 -11.47
N THR A 140 2.92 -1.53 -11.48
CA THR A 140 3.80 -0.92 -10.45
C THR A 140 5.18 -1.60 -10.28
N ASN A 141 5.69 -2.25 -11.35
CA ASN A 141 6.85 -3.14 -11.31
C ASN A 141 6.63 -4.38 -10.42
N GLY A 142 5.37 -4.84 -10.30
CA GLY A 142 4.99 -5.94 -9.42
C GLY A 142 4.99 -5.58 -7.93
N GLN A 143 5.13 -4.31 -7.56
CA GLN A 143 5.12 -3.84 -6.17
C GLN A 143 3.70 -3.50 -5.69
N ILE A 144 2.75 -4.40 -5.93
CA ILE A 144 1.36 -4.30 -5.47
C ILE A 144 0.94 -5.64 -4.87
N CYS A 145 0.13 -5.60 -3.79
CA CYS A 145 -0.33 -6.83 -3.12
C CYS A 145 -1.12 -7.76 -4.05
N SER A 146 -1.81 -7.20 -5.05
CA SER A 146 -2.59 -7.94 -6.05
C SER A 146 -1.79 -8.43 -7.25
N ALA A 147 -0.46 -8.24 -7.28
CA ALA A 147 0.36 -8.63 -8.42
C ALA A 147 0.21 -10.12 -8.71
N THR A 148 -0.17 -10.46 -9.93
CA THR A 148 -0.32 -11.84 -10.35
C THR A 148 1.06 -12.43 -10.62
N SER A 149 1.31 -13.66 -10.20
CA SER A 149 2.65 -14.26 -10.37
C SER A 149 2.61 -15.74 -10.68
N ARG A 150 1.41 -16.26 -10.95
CA ARG A 150 1.18 -17.61 -11.42
C ARG A 150 0.16 -17.55 -12.55
N LEU A 151 0.45 -18.22 -13.65
CA LEU A 151 -0.49 -18.42 -14.75
C LEU A 151 -0.89 -19.90 -14.73
N LEU A 152 -2.20 -20.16 -14.62
CA LEU A 152 -2.79 -21.49 -14.73
C LEU A 152 -3.54 -21.54 -16.05
N ILE A 153 -3.15 -22.43 -16.94
CA ILE A 153 -3.80 -22.62 -18.24
C ILE A 153 -4.67 -23.88 -18.11
N HIS A 154 -5.95 -23.75 -18.43
CA HIS A 154 -6.91 -24.84 -18.49
C HIS A 154 -7.24 -25.16 -19.95
#